data_AF-A0A916SWU7-F1
#
_entry.id   AF-A0A916SWU7-F1
#
_cell.length_a   1.000
_cell.length_b   1.000
_cell.length_c   1.000
_cell.angle_alpha   90.00
_cell.angle_beta   90.00
_cell.angle_gamma   90.00
#
_symmetry.space_group_name_H-M   'P 1'
#
loop_
_entity.id
_entity.type
_entity.pdbx_description
1 polymer ?
#
loop_
_entity_poly.entity_id
_entity_poly.type
_entity_poly.pdbx_seq_one_letter_code
_entity_poly.pdbx_strand_id
1 'polypeptide(L)'
;MSFRSLSLLCAAGLGLAAVAAPAGAAMTTGTFVERADALRSMGFAAMLSPDFQVLKEEARQARVELKAENARRLAAHKPGIACVPEGESVGIEEMIDSLAALPAADQKRPLRDGYAKVLGRKFPCR
;
A
#
# COMPACT_ATOMS: atom_id res chain seq x y z
N MET A 1 26.53 -31.64 -52.66
CA MET A 1 26.17 -33.03 -52.26
C MET A 1 26.49 -33.14 -50.78
N SER A 2 25.62 -33.51 -49.85
CA SER A 2 24.29 -34.11 -49.91
C SER A 2 23.59 -33.80 -48.58
N PHE A 3 22.31 -33.45 -48.65
CA PHE A 3 21.42 -33.31 -47.50
C PHE A 3 21.12 -34.69 -46.92
N ARG A 4 21.01 -34.79 -45.59
CA ARG A 4 20.21 -35.85 -44.96
C ARG A 4 19.57 -35.35 -43.67
N SER A 5 18.35 -34.88 -43.89
CA SER A 5 17.19 -34.83 -43.02
C SER A 5 17.27 -35.70 -41.75
N LEU A 6 17.02 -35.07 -40.60
CA LEU A 6 16.31 -35.71 -39.51
C LEU A 6 15.26 -34.72 -38.97
N SER A 7 14.03 -34.94 -39.41
CA SER A 7 12.81 -34.35 -38.85
C SER A 7 12.73 -34.67 -37.37
N LEU A 8 12.48 -33.69 -36.49
CA LEU A 8 11.81 -33.97 -35.23
C LEU A 8 11.13 -32.72 -34.64
N LEU A 9 9.81 -32.72 -34.84
CA LEU A 9 8.75 -32.28 -33.94
C LEU A 9 8.66 -30.80 -33.53
N CYS A 10 7.60 -30.17 -34.05
CA CYS A 10 6.79 -29.20 -33.32
C CYS A 10 6.57 -29.63 -31.87
N ALA A 11 7.07 -28.84 -30.93
CA ALA A 11 6.56 -28.79 -29.57
C ALA A 11 6.06 -27.36 -29.32
N ALA A 12 4.80 -27.12 -29.67
CA ALA A 12 4.00 -26.09 -29.06
C ALA A 12 3.78 -26.51 -27.61
N GLY A 13 4.28 -25.73 -26.64
CA GLY A 13 4.20 -26.11 -25.24
C GLY A 13 4.61 -24.99 -24.32
N LEU A 14 3.63 -24.12 -24.05
CA LEU A 14 3.48 -23.29 -22.84
C LEU A 14 4.75 -22.55 -22.38
N GLY A 15 4.83 -21.29 -22.77
CA GLY A 15 5.60 -20.30 -22.02
C GLY A 15 5.07 -20.22 -20.59
N LEU A 16 5.78 -20.81 -19.64
CA LEU A 16 5.72 -20.38 -18.25
C LEU A 16 6.38 -19.00 -18.18
N ALA A 17 5.61 -17.96 -18.43
CA ALA A 17 5.90 -16.65 -17.88
C ALA A 17 5.74 -16.76 -16.36
N ALA A 18 6.80 -17.15 -15.67
CA ALA A 18 6.93 -16.92 -14.25
C ALA A 18 6.93 -15.39 -14.06
N VAL A 19 5.74 -14.83 -13.85
CA VAL A 19 5.61 -13.50 -13.24
C VAL A 19 6.19 -13.63 -11.84
N ALA A 20 7.48 -13.30 -11.73
CA ALA A 20 8.09 -12.96 -10.47
C ALA A 20 7.28 -11.77 -9.92
N ALA A 21 6.32 -12.06 -9.05
CA ALA A 21 5.67 -11.02 -8.26
C ALA A 21 6.80 -10.31 -7.51
N PRO A 22 6.98 -8.99 -7.69
CA PRO A 22 8.03 -8.27 -6.99
C PRO A 22 7.75 -8.39 -5.50
N ALA A 23 8.59 -9.17 -4.81
CA ALA A 23 8.64 -9.16 -3.36
C ALA A 23 9.06 -7.73 -2.95
N GLY A 24 8.11 -6.94 -2.45
CA GLY A 24 8.38 -5.58 -1.93
C GLY A 24 7.64 -4.42 -2.58
N ALA A 25 6.57 -4.65 -3.36
CA ALA A 25 5.68 -3.55 -3.73
C ALA A 25 4.82 -3.16 -2.53
N ALA A 26 5.05 -1.96 -1.97
CA ALA A 26 4.21 -1.39 -0.91
C ALA A 26 2.74 -1.41 -1.34
N MET A 27 1.84 -1.84 -0.43
CA MET A 27 0.42 -1.93 -0.73
C MET A 27 -0.13 -0.56 -1.18
N THR A 28 -0.95 -0.56 -2.22
CA THR A 28 -1.61 0.68 -2.67
C THR A 28 -2.71 1.09 -1.70
N THR A 29 -3.05 2.37 -1.68
CA THR A 29 -4.12 2.89 -0.84
C THR A 29 -5.47 2.23 -1.16
N GLY A 30 -5.77 2.04 -2.45
CA GLY A 30 -7.01 1.40 -2.89
C GLY A 30 -7.11 -0.06 -2.48
N THR A 31 -6.03 -0.83 -2.65
CA THR A 31 -5.99 -2.23 -2.18
C THR A 31 -6.14 -2.33 -0.66
N PHE A 32 -5.53 -1.41 0.07
CA PHE A 32 -5.68 -1.37 1.53
C PHE A 32 -7.13 -1.09 1.94
N VAL A 33 -7.78 -0.08 1.35
CA VAL A 33 -9.18 0.27 1.62
C VAL A 33 -10.10 -0.90 1.32
N GLU A 34 -9.98 -1.51 0.14
CA GLU A 34 -10.81 -2.66 -0.27
C GLU A 34 -10.74 -3.80 0.74
N ARG A 35 -9.52 -4.16 1.18
CA ARG A 35 -9.33 -5.25 2.15
C ARG A 35 -9.74 -4.84 3.56
N ALA A 36 -9.57 -3.57 3.93
CA ALA A 36 -10.01 -3.05 5.22
C ALA A 36 -11.54 -3.05 5.33
N ASP A 37 -12.25 -2.68 4.26
CA ASP A 37 -13.72 -2.74 4.20
C ASP A 37 -14.24 -4.18 4.31
N ALA A 38 -13.57 -5.13 3.65
CA ALA A 38 -13.88 -6.55 3.78
C ALA A 38 -13.77 -7.02 5.26
N LEU A 39 -12.72 -6.61 5.97
CA LEU A 39 -12.57 -6.89 7.40
C LEU A 39 -13.62 -6.18 8.25
N ARG A 40 -13.95 -4.92 7.96
CA ARG A 40 -14.96 -4.15 8.70
C ARG A 40 -16.31 -4.85 8.70
N SER A 41 -16.69 -5.48 7.58
CA SER A 41 -17.92 -6.28 7.47
C SER A 41 -17.98 -7.48 8.43
N MET A 42 -16.83 -7.97 8.90
CA MET A 42 -16.73 -9.11 9.83
C MET A 42 -16.82 -8.69 11.30
N GLY A 43 -16.75 -7.39 11.60
CA GLY A 43 -16.75 -6.88 12.97
C GLY A 43 -15.65 -7.48 13.84
N PHE A 44 -15.98 -7.93 15.06
CA PHE A 44 -15.00 -8.52 15.97
C PHE A 44 -14.31 -9.78 15.43
N ALA A 45 -14.95 -10.53 14.51
CA ALA A 45 -14.34 -11.70 13.89
C ALA A 45 -13.15 -11.34 12.99
N ALA A 46 -13.05 -10.09 12.52
CA ALA A 46 -11.92 -9.60 11.72
C ALA A 46 -10.58 -9.81 12.44
N MET A 47 -10.54 -9.69 13.76
CA MET A 47 -9.31 -9.84 14.55
C MET A 47 -8.70 -11.25 14.46
N LEU A 48 -9.51 -12.25 14.10
CA LEU A 48 -9.08 -13.63 13.88
C LEU A 48 -8.59 -13.87 12.44
N SER A 49 -8.86 -12.93 11.54
CA SER A 49 -8.45 -13.03 10.14
C SER A 49 -6.94 -12.85 10.00
N PRO A 50 -6.26 -13.67 9.19
CA PRO A 50 -4.84 -13.44 8.86
C PRO A 50 -4.65 -12.08 8.17
N ASP A 51 -5.65 -11.63 7.40
CA ASP A 51 -5.62 -10.34 6.71
C ASP A 51 -5.57 -9.16 7.68
N PHE A 52 -6.14 -9.30 8.88
CA PHE A 52 -6.04 -8.24 9.89
C PHE A 52 -4.60 -7.99 10.30
N GLN A 53 -3.79 -9.04 10.49
CA GLN A 53 -2.39 -8.87 10.85
C GLN A 53 -1.58 -8.27 9.70
N VAL A 54 -1.87 -8.68 8.47
CA VAL A 54 -1.24 -8.12 7.26
C VAL A 54 -1.54 -6.62 7.15
N LEU A 55 -2.81 -6.23 7.19
CA LEU A 55 -3.19 -4.82 7.06
C LEU A 55 -2.70 -3.97 8.24
N LYS A 56 -2.72 -4.51 9.46
CA LYS A 56 -2.15 -3.83 10.63
C LYS A 56 -0.68 -3.53 10.43
N GLU A 57 0.08 -4.47 9.89
CA GLU A 57 1.50 -4.29 9.62
C GLU A 57 1.75 -3.29 8.47
N GLU A 58 1.01 -3.38 7.37
CA GLU A 58 1.07 -2.40 6.26
C GLU A 58 0.79 -0.97 6.75
N ALA A 59 -0.26 -0.78 7.56
CA ALA A 59 -0.58 0.51 8.16
C ALA A 59 0.51 0.99 9.13
N ARG A 60 1.15 0.08 9.88
CA ARG A 60 2.27 0.41 10.76
C ARG A 60 3.48 0.88 9.94
N GLN A 61 3.85 0.14 8.90
CA GLN A 61 4.97 0.48 8.01
C GLN A 61 4.74 1.83 7.32
N ALA A 62 3.56 2.04 6.73
CA ALA A 62 3.19 3.31 6.11
C ALA A 62 3.32 4.52 7.06
N ARG A 63 2.92 4.37 8.32
CA ARG A 63 3.08 5.42 9.34
C ARG A 63 4.54 5.66 9.73
N VAL A 64 5.34 4.60 9.88
CA VAL A 64 6.76 4.70 10.18
C VAL A 64 7.49 5.42 9.05
N GLU A 65 7.26 5.01 7.81
CA GLU A 65 7.82 5.65 6.62
C GLU A 65 7.41 7.12 6.50
N LEU A 66 6.14 7.42 6.76
CA LEU A 66 5.66 8.81 6.78
C LEU A 66 6.38 9.64 7.84
N LYS A 67 6.52 9.12 9.07
CA LYS A 67 7.23 9.80 10.16
C LYS A 67 8.70 10.02 9.82
N ALA A 68 9.36 9.03 9.24
CA ALA A 68 10.75 9.12 8.80
C ALA A 68 10.92 10.20 7.73
N GLU A 69 10.05 10.23 6.71
CA GLU A 69 10.10 11.26 5.67
C GLU A 69 9.78 12.65 6.23
N ASN A 70 8.84 12.75 7.17
CA ASN A 70 8.54 14.01 7.86
C ASN A 70 9.80 14.55 8.57
N ALA A 71 10.49 13.69 9.33
CA ALA A 71 11.74 14.03 10.00
C ALA A 71 12.83 14.45 9.01
N ARG A 72 12.97 13.74 7.89
CA ARG A 72 13.92 14.11 6.82
C ARG A 72 13.63 15.49 6.23
N ARG A 73 12.37 15.83 5.99
CA ARG A 73 11.99 17.16 5.47
C ARG A 73 12.28 18.26 6.47
N LEU A 74 11.94 18.05 7.74
CA LEU A 74 12.21 19.01 8.81
C LEU A 74 13.73 19.23 9.00
N ALA A 75 14.53 18.16 8.97
CA ALA A 75 16.00 18.24 9.01
C ALA A 75 16.58 18.99 7.81
N ALA A 76 15.88 18.96 6.66
CA ALA A 76 16.23 19.73 5.47
C ALA A 76 15.63 21.15 5.45
N HIS A 77 15.13 21.67 6.58
CA HIS A 77 14.44 22.96 6.70
C HIS A 77 13.26 23.13 5.73
N LYS A 78 12.63 22.03 5.31
CA LYS A 78 11.39 22.04 4.52
C LYS A 78 10.21 21.83 5.46
N PRO A 79 9.01 22.37 5.14
CA PRO A 79 7.80 22.09 5.91
C PRO A 79 7.61 20.58 6.09
N GLY A 80 7.01 20.15 7.20
CA GLY A 80 6.56 18.78 7.36
C GLY A 80 5.49 18.38 6.33
N ILE A 81 5.22 17.09 6.20
CA ILE A 81 4.08 16.55 5.44
C ILE A 81 2.80 16.66 6.25
N ALA A 82 2.88 16.31 7.53
CA ALA A 82 1.80 16.43 8.50
C ALA A 82 2.40 16.79 9.86
N CYS A 83 1.72 17.67 10.59
CA CYS A 83 2.15 18.17 11.89
C CYS A 83 1.15 17.71 12.96
N VAL A 84 1.13 16.40 13.21
CA VAL A 84 0.23 15.77 14.20
C VAL A 84 0.74 16.14 15.61
N PRO A 85 -0.08 16.76 16.47
CA PRO A 85 0.29 17.04 17.85
C PRO A 85 0.61 15.77 18.64
N GLU A 86 1.47 15.87 19.66
CA GLU A 86 1.76 14.76 20.55
C GLU A 86 0.48 14.26 21.24
N GLY A 87 0.28 12.94 21.25
CA GLY A 87 -0.92 12.30 21.80
C GLY A 87 -2.15 12.31 20.88
N GLU A 88 -2.13 13.06 19.78
CA GLU A 88 -3.23 13.04 18.81
C GLU A 88 -3.11 11.88 17.81
N SER A 89 -4.27 11.33 17.45
CA SER A 89 -4.37 10.28 16.44
C SER A 89 -5.70 10.35 15.70
N VAL A 90 -5.72 9.77 14.50
CA VAL A 90 -6.95 9.55 13.75
C VAL A 90 -7.47 8.17 14.11
N GLY A 91 -8.76 8.08 14.40
CA GLY A 91 -9.41 6.78 14.64
C GLY A 91 -9.27 5.87 13.41
N ILE A 92 -9.26 4.56 13.61
CA ILE A 92 -9.05 3.59 12.52
C ILE A 92 -10.14 3.73 11.46
N GLU A 93 -11.42 3.81 11.88
CA GLU A 93 -12.54 3.97 10.96
C GLU A 93 -12.46 5.30 10.20
N GLU A 94 -12.19 6.40 10.91
CA GLU A 94 -12.04 7.72 10.28
C GLU A 94 -10.87 7.72 9.27
N MET A 95 -9.77 7.03 9.56
CA MET A 95 -8.64 6.90 8.64
C MET A 95 -9.04 6.10 7.40
N ILE A 96 -9.70 4.95 7.55
CA ILE A 96 -10.16 4.13 6.42
C ILE A 96 -11.13 4.93 5.54
N ASP A 97 -12.13 5.57 6.15
CA ASP A 97 -13.12 6.41 5.45
C ASP A 97 -12.41 7.57 4.70
N SER A 98 -11.42 8.20 5.33
CA SER A 98 -10.65 9.29 4.71
C SER A 98 -9.77 8.83 3.55
N LEU A 99 -9.20 7.62 3.64
CA LEU A 99 -8.43 7.00 2.56
C LEU A 99 -9.35 6.59 1.41
N ALA A 100 -10.53 6.05 1.71
CA ALA A 100 -11.56 5.69 0.73
C ALA A 100 -12.05 6.91 -0.07
N ALA A 101 -12.15 8.07 0.59
CA ALA A 101 -12.54 9.34 -0.03
C ALA A 101 -11.46 9.97 -0.94
N LEU A 102 -10.26 9.38 -1.04
CA LEU A 102 -9.22 9.90 -1.92
C LEU A 102 -9.56 9.68 -3.41
N PRO A 103 -9.16 10.62 -4.30
CA PRO A 103 -9.33 10.45 -5.74
C PRO A 103 -8.66 9.18 -6.27
N ALA A 104 -9.17 8.62 -7.37
CA ALA A 104 -8.63 7.39 -7.98
C ALA A 104 -7.13 7.46 -8.31
N ALA A 105 -6.59 8.65 -8.58
CA ALA A 105 -5.16 8.86 -8.79
C ALA A 105 -4.35 8.60 -7.50
N ASP A 106 -4.84 9.06 -6.36
CA ASP A 106 -4.21 8.85 -5.05
C ASP A 106 -4.43 7.41 -4.55
N GLN A 107 -5.56 6.78 -4.88
CA GLN A 107 -5.84 5.37 -4.56
C GLN A 107 -4.80 4.41 -5.16
N LYS A 108 -4.24 4.74 -6.33
CA LYS A 108 -3.19 3.95 -7.00
C LYS A 108 -1.80 4.14 -6.40
N ARG A 109 -1.64 5.09 -5.47
CA ARG A 109 -0.35 5.37 -4.82
C ARG A 109 -0.12 4.45 -3.64
N PRO A 110 1.14 4.28 -3.20
CA PRO A 110 1.46 3.55 -1.97
C PRO A 110 0.66 4.08 -0.78
N LEU A 111 0.31 3.20 0.15
CA LEU A 111 -0.50 3.52 1.33
C LEU A 111 0.04 4.71 2.13
N ARG A 112 1.37 4.80 2.25
CA ARG A 112 2.08 5.90 2.90
C ARG A 112 1.71 7.27 2.30
N ASP A 113 1.52 7.35 0.99
CA ASP A 113 1.11 8.59 0.32
C ASP A 113 -0.37 8.93 0.59
N GLY A 114 -1.22 7.92 0.71
CA GLY A 114 -2.60 8.09 1.18
C GLY A 114 -2.64 8.67 2.60
N TYR A 115 -1.87 8.09 3.53
CA TYR A 115 -1.72 8.61 4.89
C TYR A 115 -1.18 10.06 4.89
N ALA A 116 -0.18 10.36 4.06
CA ALA A 116 0.35 11.72 3.91
C ALA A 116 -0.74 12.72 3.51
N LYS A 117 -1.62 12.36 2.57
CA LYS A 117 -2.73 13.21 2.11
C LYS A 117 -3.76 13.43 3.21
N VAL A 118 -4.20 12.37 3.88
CA VAL A 118 -5.22 12.45 4.95
C VAL A 118 -4.68 13.26 6.12
N LEU A 119 -3.50 12.91 6.63
CA LEU A 119 -2.91 13.58 7.79
C LEU A 119 -2.46 15.00 7.47
N GLY A 120 -1.93 15.27 6.27
CA GLY A 120 -1.56 16.63 5.87
C GLY A 120 -2.76 17.56 5.74
N ARG A 121 -3.94 17.03 5.37
CA ARG A 121 -5.20 17.79 5.35
C ARG A 121 -5.75 18.03 6.76
N LYS A 122 -5.70 17.02 7.62
CA LYS A 122 -6.24 17.10 8.99
C LYS A 122 -5.34 17.91 9.93
N PHE A 123 -4.02 17.78 9.76
CA PHE A 123 -2.99 18.40 10.59
C PHE A 123 -1.98 19.17 9.72
N PRO A 124 -2.42 20.27 9.08
CA PRO A 124 -1.54 21.06 8.23
C PRO A 124 -0.41 21.69 9.05
N CYS A 125 0.81 21.58 8.53
CA CYS A 125 1.96 22.32 9.06
C CYS A 125 1.80 23.81 8.72
N ARG A 126 1.86 24.68 9.74
CA ARG A 126 1.80 26.14 9.61
C ARG A 126 3.16 26.75 9.93
#